data_AF-A7KWS4-F1
#
_entry.id   AF-A7KWS4-F1
#
_cell.length_a   1.000
_cell.length_b   1.000
_cell.length_c   1.000
_cell.angle_alpha   90.00
_cell.angle_beta   90.00
_cell.angle_gamma   90.00
#
_symmetry.space_group_name_H-M   'P 1'
#
loop_
_entity.id
_entity.type
_entity.pdbx_description
1 polymer ?
#
loop_
_entity_poly.entity_id
_entity_poly.type
_entity_poly.pdbx_seq_one_letter_code
_entity_poly.pdbx_strand_id
1 'polypeptide(L)'
;TFPTVVTYVVDTPRSSSPITFMSNMLYACSILYKTRLPLVLAFNKTDVADHKFALEWMEDFEVFQAAIQTDNSYTATLANSLSLSLYEFYRNIRSVGVSAISGAGMDGFFKAIEASAEEYMETYKADLDMRKADKERLEEERKKHEMEKLRKDMESS
;
A
#
# COMPACT_ATOMS: atom_id res chain seq x y z
N THR A 1 -15.14 -13.54 5.44
CA THR A 1 -14.31 -12.38 5.82
C THR A 1 -14.96 -11.13 5.30
N PHE A 2 -14.94 -10.04 6.06
CA PHE A 2 -15.45 -8.74 5.62
C PHE A 2 -14.37 -8.01 4.79
N PRO A 3 -14.74 -7.23 3.76
CA PRO A 3 -13.77 -6.44 3.01
C PRO A 3 -13.14 -5.39 3.93
N THR A 4 -11.80 -5.37 3.96
CA THR A 4 -11.02 -4.44 4.77
C THR A 4 -10.15 -3.61 3.85
N VAL A 5 -10.30 -2.29 3.92
CA VAL A 5 -9.52 -1.32 3.16
C VAL A 5 -8.72 -0.47 4.15
N VAL A 6 -7.44 -0.26 3.86
CA VAL A 6 -6.56 0.60 4.68
C VAL A 6 -6.57 2.01 4.10
N THR A 7 -6.93 3.00 4.91
CA THR A 7 -6.80 4.40 4.51
C THR A 7 -5.52 4.99 5.10
N TYR A 8 -4.62 5.44 4.23
CA TYR A 8 -3.42 6.17 4.63
C TYR A 8 -3.68 7.68 4.52
N VAL A 9 -3.83 8.34 5.66
CA VAL A 9 -4.15 9.77 5.73
C VAL A 9 -2.87 10.59 5.71
N VAL A 10 -2.74 11.46 4.71
CA VAL A 10 -1.60 12.36 4.53
C VAL A 10 -2.00 13.76 4.95
N ASP A 11 -1.16 14.43 5.74
CA ASP A 11 -1.32 15.83 6.08
C ASP A 11 -0.80 16.71 4.92
N THR A 12 -1.71 17.24 4.09
CA THR A 12 -1.36 17.92 2.82
C THR A 12 -0.48 19.15 3.04
N PRO A 13 -0.83 20.12 3.93
CA PRO A 13 0.02 21.30 4.17
C PRO A 13 1.46 20.98 4.59
N ARG A 14 1.64 19.87 5.34
CA ARG A 14 2.96 19.43 5.83
C ARG A 14 3.74 18.58 4.84
N SER A 15 3.08 18.09 3.79
CA SER A 15 3.68 17.22 2.76
C SER A 15 4.06 17.99 1.49
N SER A 16 4.06 19.32 1.54
CA SER A 16 4.44 20.20 0.43
C SER A 16 5.92 20.09 0.04
N SER A 17 6.77 19.51 0.90
CA SER A 17 8.17 19.20 0.56
C SER A 17 8.25 17.85 -0.15
N PRO A 18 8.94 17.73 -1.30
CA PRO A 18 9.12 16.48 -2.04
C PRO A 18 9.70 15.35 -1.19
N ILE A 19 10.64 15.67 -0.28
CA ILE A 19 11.28 14.69 0.60
C ILE A 19 10.30 14.16 1.64
N THR A 20 9.48 15.03 2.23
CA THR A 20 8.42 14.63 3.18
C THR A 20 7.36 13.80 2.47
N PHE A 21 6.96 14.21 1.27
CA PHE A 21 6.03 13.46 0.43
C PHE A 21 6.56 12.05 0.14
N MET A 22 7.80 11.93 -0.34
CA MET A 22 8.45 10.64 -0.60
C MET A 22 8.46 9.75 0.65
N SER A 23 8.82 10.31 1.79
CA SER A 23 8.89 9.56 3.05
C SER A 23 7.50 9.01 3.44
N ASN A 24 6.47 9.85 3.36
CA ASN A 24 5.09 9.44 3.59
C ASN A 24 4.64 8.34 2.63
N MET A 25 5.03 8.43 1.36
CA MET A 25 4.69 7.43 0.37
C MET A 25 5.42 6.10 0.60
N LEU A 26 6.69 6.11 1.01
CA LEU A 26 7.43 4.91 1.40
C LEU A 26 6.78 4.21 2.62
N TYR A 27 6.23 4.98 3.56
CA TYR A 27 5.44 4.42 4.66
C TYR A 27 4.17 3.74 4.16
N ALA A 28 3.41 4.39 3.27
CA ALA A 28 2.22 3.80 2.66
C ALA A 28 2.56 2.50 1.92
N CYS A 29 3.66 2.48 1.18
CA CYS A 29 4.20 1.29 0.51
C CYS A 29 4.52 0.16 1.50
N SER A 30 5.22 0.47 2.58
CA SER A 30 5.54 -0.49 3.63
C SER A 30 4.27 -1.11 4.24
N ILE A 31 3.22 -0.31 4.45
CA ILE A 31 1.93 -0.78 4.95
C ILE A 31 1.22 -1.67 3.93
N LEU A 32 1.21 -1.29 2.64
CA LEU A 32 0.62 -2.10 1.58
C LEU A 32 1.29 -3.47 1.52
N TYR A 33 2.62 -3.54 1.50
CA TYR A 33 3.34 -4.80 1.42
C TYR A 33 3.19 -5.67 2.68
N LYS A 34 3.12 -5.05 3.87
CA LYS A 34 2.97 -5.77 5.14
C LYS A 34 1.56 -6.32 5.31
N THR A 35 0.54 -5.53 4.97
CA THR A 35 -0.87 -5.89 5.19
C THR A 35 -1.44 -6.68 4.01
N ARG A 36 -0.93 -6.43 2.80
CA ARG A 36 -1.45 -6.91 1.52
C ARG A 36 -2.92 -6.54 1.29
N LEU A 37 -3.44 -5.55 2.00
CA LEU A 37 -4.81 -5.07 1.86
C LEU A 37 -4.86 -3.91 0.86
N PRO A 38 -5.98 -3.70 0.15
CA PRO A 38 -6.16 -2.51 -0.67
C PRO A 38 -5.94 -1.24 0.16
N LEU A 39 -5.16 -0.32 -0.39
CA LEU A 39 -4.77 0.93 0.27
C LEU A 39 -5.31 2.12 -0.52
N VAL A 40 -6.03 3.00 0.18
CA VAL A 40 -6.51 4.28 -0.35
C VAL A 40 -5.71 5.39 0.31
N LEU A 41 -5.17 6.29 -0.50
CA LEU A 41 -4.43 7.45 0.00
C LEU A 41 -5.37 8.66 0.12
N ALA A 42 -5.51 9.20 1.33
CA ALA A 42 -6.39 10.34 1.59
C ALA A 42 -5.56 11.58 1.94
N PHE A 43 -5.46 12.54 1.02
CA PHE A 43 -4.85 13.84 1.27
C PHE A 43 -5.81 14.70 2.09
N ASN A 44 -5.57 14.81 3.39
CA ASN A 44 -6.43 15.55 4.30
C ASN A 44 -6.05 17.03 4.35
N LYS A 45 -7.00 17.86 4.80
CA LYS A 45 -6.88 19.32 4.95
C LYS A 45 -6.75 20.07 3.62
N THR A 46 -7.49 19.63 2.60
CA THR A 46 -7.55 20.32 1.30
C THR A 46 -8.15 21.72 1.37
N ASP A 47 -8.80 22.07 2.48
CA ASP A 47 -9.25 23.43 2.79
C ASP A 47 -8.11 24.41 3.11
N VAL A 48 -6.94 23.90 3.53
CA VAL A 48 -5.76 24.71 3.87
C VAL A 48 -4.73 24.73 2.74
N ALA A 49 -4.49 23.60 2.08
CA ALA A 49 -3.54 23.47 0.99
C ALA A 49 -4.11 22.56 -0.10
N ASP A 50 -4.01 22.98 -1.37
CA ASP A 50 -4.45 22.15 -2.49
C ASP A 50 -3.55 20.92 -2.65
N HIS A 51 -4.14 19.77 -2.98
CA HIS A 51 -3.45 18.48 -3.09
C HIS A 51 -2.99 18.19 -4.53
N LYS A 52 -3.27 19.08 -5.49
CA LYS A 52 -2.92 18.91 -6.90
C LYS A 52 -1.43 18.68 -7.14
N PHE A 53 -0.54 19.35 -6.40
CA PHE A 53 0.90 19.12 -6.53
C PHE A 53 1.27 17.66 -6.28
N ALA A 54 0.59 17.00 -5.34
CA ALA A 54 0.84 15.61 -5.00
C ALA A 54 0.29 14.67 -6.07
N LEU A 55 -0.85 15.00 -6.68
CA LEU A 55 -1.38 14.28 -7.84
C LEU A 55 -0.41 14.38 -9.03
N GLU A 56 0.08 15.58 -9.33
CA GLU A 56 1.07 15.80 -10.39
C GLU A 56 2.35 14.99 -10.15
N TRP A 57 2.87 14.96 -8.91
CA TRP A 57 4.05 14.14 -8.58
C TRP A 57 3.82 12.62 -8.67
N MET A 58 2.58 12.17 -8.51
CA MET A 58 2.24 10.74 -8.65
C MET A 58 1.99 10.34 -10.11
N GLU A 59 1.47 11.25 -10.93
CA GLU A 59 1.18 11.03 -12.35
C GLU A 59 2.40 11.27 -13.25
N ASP A 60 3.20 12.27 -12.93
CA ASP A 60 4.37 12.71 -13.68
C ASP A 60 5.66 12.57 -12.85
N PHE A 61 6.41 11.53 -13.20
CA PHE A 61 7.70 11.23 -12.62
C PHE A 61 8.73 12.35 -12.86
N GLU A 62 8.72 13.00 -14.03
CA GLU A 62 9.73 14.01 -14.38
C GLU A 62 9.54 15.27 -13.54
N VAL A 63 8.28 15.66 -13.29
CA VAL A 63 7.94 16.76 -12.39
C VAL A 63 8.40 16.47 -10.96
N PHE A 64 8.18 15.24 -10.48
CA PHE A 64 8.64 14.83 -9.15
C PHE A 64 10.17 14.80 -9.05
N GLN A 65 10.85 14.28 -10.06
CA GLN A 65 12.31 14.22 -10.13
C GLN A 65 12.92 15.62 -10.15
N ALA A 66 12.36 16.53 -10.95
CA ALA A 66 12.78 17.93 -10.99
C ALA A 66 12.59 18.62 -9.62
N ALA A 67 11.49 18.35 -8.94
CA ALA A 67 11.24 18.88 -7.60
C ALA A 67 12.26 18.37 -6.57
N ILE A 68 12.67 17.11 -6.65
CA ILE A 68 13.73 16.54 -5.79
C ILE A 68 15.10 17.15 -6.11
N GLN A 69 15.42 17.37 -7.38
CA GLN A 69 16.72 17.90 -7.82
C GLN A 69 17.00 19.34 -7.38
N THR A 70 15.97 20.07 -6.95
CA THR A 70 16.17 21.39 -6.32
C THR A 70 16.89 21.31 -4.97
N ASP A 71 16.93 20.12 -4.35
CA ASP A 71 17.61 19.85 -3.09
C ASP A 71 18.89 19.01 -3.36
N ASN A 72 20.07 19.55 -3.03
CA ASN A 72 21.37 18.88 -3.25
C ASN A 72 21.77 17.93 -2.10
N SER A 73 20.84 17.57 -1.23
CA SER A 73 21.11 16.64 -0.12
C SER A 73 21.33 15.20 -0.60
N TYR A 74 22.06 14.40 0.17
CA TYR A 74 22.21 12.96 -0.08
C TYR A 74 20.85 12.23 -0.21
N THR A 75 19.86 12.70 0.53
CA THR A 75 18.47 12.21 0.46
C THR A 75 17.88 12.38 -0.93
N ALA A 76 18.23 13.44 -1.65
CA ALA A 76 17.79 13.67 -3.02
C ALA A 76 18.39 12.65 -4.01
N THR A 77 19.66 12.27 -3.83
CA THR A 77 20.30 11.22 -4.65
C THR A 77 19.64 9.85 -4.45
N LEU A 78 19.30 9.51 -3.19
CA LEU A 78 18.56 8.28 -2.89
C LEU A 78 17.15 8.33 -3.47
N ALA A 79 16.44 9.45 -3.27
CA ALA A 79 15.12 9.69 -3.82
C ALA A 79 15.10 9.52 -5.34
N ASN A 80 16.12 10.03 -6.02
CA ASN A 80 16.28 9.92 -7.46
C ASN A 80 16.56 8.47 -7.93
N SER A 81 17.18 7.65 -7.09
CA SER A 81 17.42 6.23 -7.43
C SER A 81 16.16 5.38 -7.22
N LEU A 82 15.30 5.75 -6.28
CA LEU A 82 14.08 5.04 -5.94
C LEU A 82 12.84 5.54 -6.70
N SER A 83 12.92 6.71 -7.32
CA SER A 83 11.79 7.43 -7.88
C SER A 83 11.03 6.61 -8.94
N LEU A 84 11.72 5.80 -9.75
CA LEU A 84 11.07 5.01 -10.81
C LEU A 84 10.24 3.87 -10.22
N SER A 85 10.78 3.15 -9.24
CA SER A 85 10.06 2.08 -8.55
C SER A 85 8.89 2.63 -7.73
N LEU A 86 9.07 3.82 -7.16
CA LEU A 86 8.01 4.54 -6.45
C LEU A 86 6.90 5.01 -7.40
N TYR A 87 7.24 5.43 -8.61
CA TYR A 87 6.27 5.85 -9.62
C TYR A 87 5.32 4.73 -10.05
N GLU A 88 5.84 3.54 -10.34
CA GLU A 88 5.01 2.39 -10.66
C GLU A 88 4.05 2.04 -9.52
N PHE A 89 4.50 2.23 -8.29
CA PHE A 89 3.67 2.06 -7.11
C PHE A 89 2.58 3.15 -7.00
N TYR A 90 2.90 4.42 -7.28
CA TYR A 90 1.95 5.54 -7.21
C TYR A 90 0.82 5.43 -8.23
N ARG A 91 1.12 4.99 -9.45
CA ARG A 91 0.11 4.83 -10.51
C ARG A 91 -0.99 3.83 -10.14
N ASN A 92 -0.68 2.86 -9.28
CA ASN A 92 -1.62 1.81 -8.88
C ASN A 92 -2.44 2.15 -7.63
N ILE A 93 -2.15 3.27 -6.95
CA ILE A 93 -2.86 3.66 -5.73
C ILE A 93 -3.95 4.67 -6.03
N ARG A 94 -5.15 4.36 -5.53
CA ARG A 94 -6.25 5.34 -5.53
C ARG A 94 -5.95 6.41 -4.51
N SER A 95 -5.89 7.65 -4.98
CA SER A 95 -5.66 8.83 -4.16
C SER A 95 -6.84 9.79 -4.26
N VAL A 96 -7.21 10.41 -3.15
CA VAL A 96 -8.30 11.37 -3.08
C VAL A 96 -7.97 12.52 -2.13
N GLY A 97 -8.37 13.73 -2.50
CA GLY A 97 -8.32 14.89 -1.63
C GLY A 97 -9.57 15.01 -0.77
N VAL A 98 -9.41 15.17 0.54
CA VAL A 98 -10.50 15.33 1.50
C VAL A 98 -10.23 16.47 2.49
N SER A 99 -11.31 17.10 2.94
CA SER A 99 -11.27 18.01 4.08
C SER A 99 -12.17 17.44 5.17
N ALA A 100 -11.57 16.96 6.26
CA ALA A 100 -12.32 16.46 7.41
C ALA A 100 -13.17 17.53 8.11
N ILE A 101 -12.88 18.83 7.90
CA ILE A 101 -13.62 19.95 8.50
C ILE A 101 -14.82 20.32 7.64
N SER A 102 -14.59 20.55 6.34
CA SER A 102 -15.66 21.03 5.43
C SER A 102 -16.48 19.88 4.83
N GLY A 103 -15.99 18.65 4.89
CA GLY A 103 -16.58 17.50 4.20
C GLY A 103 -16.28 17.45 2.70
N ALA A 104 -15.48 18.39 2.17
CA ALA A 104 -15.11 18.39 0.76
C ALA A 104 -14.38 17.10 0.38
N GLY A 105 -14.74 16.52 -0.77
CA GLY A 105 -14.10 15.32 -1.32
C GLY A 105 -14.52 13.99 -0.70
N MET A 106 -15.38 14.00 0.32
CA MET A 106 -15.83 12.77 1.01
C MET A 106 -16.59 11.81 0.07
N ASP A 107 -17.40 12.33 -0.85
CA ASP A 107 -18.11 11.49 -1.83
C ASP A 107 -17.13 10.71 -2.73
N GLY A 108 -16.04 11.37 -3.15
CA GLY A 108 -14.98 10.72 -3.92
C GLY A 108 -14.23 9.68 -3.10
N PHE A 109 -13.99 9.97 -1.82
CA PHE A 109 -13.36 9.04 -0.89
C PHE A 109 -14.20 7.78 -0.65
N PHE A 110 -15.52 7.91 -0.45
CA PHE A 110 -16.38 6.74 -0.29
C PHE A 110 -16.45 5.88 -1.55
N LYS A 111 -16.50 6.51 -2.73
CA LYS A 111 -16.40 5.78 -4.01
C LYS A 111 -15.08 5.03 -4.16
N ALA A 112 -13.97 5.64 -3.74
CA ALA A 112 -12.67 4.99 -3.75
C ALA A 112 -12.61 3.80 -2.80
N ILE A 113 -13.19 3.91 -1.60
CA ILE A 113 -13.31 2.79 -0.65
C ILE A 113 -14.14 1.66 -1.24
N GLU A 114 -15.30 1.96 -1.85
CA GLU A 114 -16.17 0.96 -2.45
C GLU A 114 -15.46 0.20 -3.58
N ALA A 115 -14.80 0.91 -4.49
CA ALA A 115 -14.00 0.29 -5.55
C ALA A 115 -12.83 -0.55 -4.99
N SER A 116 -12.18 -0.12 -3.91
CA SER A 116 -11.14 -0.89 -3.24
C SER A 116 -11.68 -2.09 -2.47
N ALA A 117 -12.92 -2.05 -1.99
CA ALA A 117 -13.60 -3.18 -1.37
C ALA A 117 -13.99 -4.26 -2.40
N GLU A 118 -14.33 -3.87 -3.62
CA GLU A 118 -14.51 -4.78 -4.74
C GLU A 118 -13.18 -5.46 -5.10
N GLU A 119 -12.10 -4.68 -5.24
CA GLU A 119 -10.75 -5.21 -5.51
C GLU A 119 -10.28 -6.19 -4.43
N TYR A 120 -10.62 -5.94 -3.15
CA TYR A 120 -10.37 -6.89 -2.06
C TYR A 120 -11.00 -8.26 -2.33
N MET A 121 -12.25 -8.28 -2.78
CA MET A 121 -13.00 -9.51 -2.99
C MET A 121 -12.49 -10.29 -4.20
N GLU A 122 -12.03 -9.60 -5.24
CA GLU A 122 -11.50 -10.21 -6.45
C GLU A 122 -10.06 -10.73 -6.26
N THR A 123 -9.18 -9.88 -5.75
CA THR A 123 -7.74 -10.17 -5.70
C THR A 123 -7.32 -10.80 -4.37
N TYR A 124 -7.65 -10.14 -3.26
CA TYR A 124 -7.14 -10.56 -1.96
C TYR A 124 -7.78 -11.83 -1.44
N LYS A 125 -9.09 -12.02 -1.66
CA LYS A 125 -9.79 -13.24 -1.24
C LYS A 125 -9.22 -14.47 -1.94
N ALA A 126 -8.94 -14.38 -3.24
CA ALA A 126 -8.34 -15.47 -4.01
C ALA A 126 -6.94 -15.83 -3.48
N ASP A 127 -6.10 -14.83 -3.22
CA ASP A 127 -4.77 -15.02 -2.63
C ASP A 127 -4.84 -15.61 -1.20
N LEU A 128 -5.83 -15.21 -0.40
CA LEU A 128 -6.05 -15.72 0.95
C LEU A 128 -6.52 -17.17 0.95
N ASP A 129 -7.41 -17.54 0.03
CA ASP A 129 -7.91 -18.91 -0.11
C ASP A 129 -6.81 -19.84 -0.63
N MET A 130 -6.00 -19.39 -1.59
CA MET A 130 -4.82 -20.13 -2.08
C MET A 130 -3.82 -20.41 -0.94
N ARG A 131 -3.55 -19.41 -0.08
CA ARG A 131 -2.64 -19.60 1.07
C ARG A 131 -3.16 -20.54 2.13
N LYS A 132 -4.48 -20.54 2.38
CA LYS A 132 -5.08 -21.50 3.29
C LYS A 132 -4.91 -22.92 2.75
N ALA A 133 -5.20 -23.14 1.47
CA ALA A 133 -5.01 -24.42 0.82
C ALA A 133 -3.55 -24.89 0.86
N ASP A 134 -2.59 -23.99 0.58
CA ASP A 134 -1.16 -24.31 0.68
C ASP A 134 -0.72 -24.65 2.10
N LYS A 135 -1.24 -23.92 3.09
CA LYS A 135 -0.93 -24.18 4.50
C LYS A 135 -1.50 -25.53 4.96
N GLU A 136 -2.74 -25.84 4.58
CA GLU A 136 -3.38 -27.13 4.88
C GLU A 136 -2.61 -28.29 4.23
N ARG A 137 -2.19 -28.14 2.96
CA ARG A 137 -1.36 -29.13 2.27
C ARG A 137 -0.04 -29.38 2.99
N LEU A 138 0.66 -28.32 3.39
CA LEU A 138 1.93 -28.44 4.14
C LEU A 138 1.72 -29.09 5.51
N GLU A 139 0.62 -28.79 6.21
CA GLU A 139 0.28 -29.44 7.48
C GLU A 139 -0.04 -30.93 7.30
N GLU A 140 -0.73 -31.31 6.23
CA GLU A 140 -1.00 -32.71 5.90
C GLU A 140 0.27 -33.49 5.56
N GLU A 141 1.16 -32.91 4.74
CA GLU A 141 2.47 -33.51 4.43
C GLU A 141 3.30 -33.71 5.69
N ARG A 142 3.29 -32.72 6.60
CA ARG A 142 4.00 -32.79 7.88
C ARG A 142 3.44 -33.89 8.77
N LYS A 143 2.11 -33.98 8.89
CA LYS A 143 1.43 -35.06 9.64
C LYS A 143 1.75 -36.44 9.05
N LYS A 144 1.73 -36.60 7.73
CA LYS A 144 2.09 -37.86 7.07
C LYS A 144 3.53 -38.26 7.37
N HIS A 145 4.46 -37.31 7.29
CA HIS A 145 5.87 -37.56 7.59
C HIS A 145 6.10 -37.94 9.07
N GLU A 146 5.43 -37.27 10.00
CA GLU A 146 5.50 -37.62 11.43
C GLU A 146 4.91 -39.00 11.72
N MET A 147 3.78 -39.36 11.11
CA MET A 147 3.16 -40.68 11.25
C MET A 147 4.05 -41.80 10.68
N GLU A 148 4.72 -41.56 9.55
CA GLU A 148 5.63 -42.54 8.97
C GLU A 148 6.87 -42.76 9.82
N LYS A 149 7.39 -41.69 10.44
CA LYS A 149 8.50 -41.78 11.39
C LYS A 149 8.10 -42.58 12.64
N LEU A 150 6.94 -42.27 13.23
CA LEU A 150 6.38 -43.03 14.36
C LEU A 150 6.22 -44.52 14.04
N ARG A 151 5.75 -44.87 12.84
CA ARG A 151 5.61 -46.27 12.44
C ARG A 151 6.96 -46.99 12.38
N LYS A 152 7.99 -46.36 11.83
CA LYS A 152 9.36 -46.92 11.78
C LYS A 152 9.94 -47.12 13.18
N ASP A 153 9.72 -46.17 14.10
CA ASP A 153 10.19 -46.27 15.48
C ASP A 153 9.48 -47.43 16.22
N MET A 154 8.16 -47.63 16.00
CA MET A 154 7.40 -48.75 16.56
C MET A 154 7.79 -50.12 15.99
N GLU A 155 8.17 -50.20 14.71
CA GLU A 155 8.66 -51.44 14.08
C GLU A 155 10.09 -51.81 14.54
N SER A 156 10.83 -50.85 15.10
CA SER A 156 12.20 -51.03 15.60
C SER A 156 12.32 -51.32 17.10
N SER A 157 11.20 -51.34 17.82
CA SER A 157 11.10 -51.71 19.26
C SER A 157 10.53 -53.12 19.42
#